data_AF-A0A4Z1E7D1-F1
#
_entry.id   AF-A0A4Z1E7D1-F1
#
_cell.length_a   1.000
_cell.length_b   1.000
_cell.length_c   1.000
_cell.angle_alpha   90.00
_cell.angle_beta   90.00
_cell.angle_gamma   90.00
#
_symmetry.space_group_name_H-M   'P 1'
#
loop_
_entity.id
_entity.type
_entity.pdbx_description
1 polymer ?
#
loop_
_entity_poly.entity_id
_entity_poly.type
_entity_poly.pdbx_seq_one_letter_code
_entity_poly.pdbx_strand_id
1 'polypeptide(L)'
;MSAYPDYLPLGPGPRPIDGADLLARVRAVAGDQGLGGALAAGMDAVLAGTTVILDGDDVTSAVVDATGVVIPESAFTSAATADAADLTDLPAVVGETRGTMHLGTFQAHPITVADVPVEIDAEVRDLPLRWIDAADGTVGVEPLPPTAEHPVTGHLRVSAPKAAVLDAVRRVATAVLAEQGVTLVRLDVELTSTGPREVRLRAEAKLRRGILSASAHASGTATVDSALVLRFSDVSLGSANPIVAGLLAVARSRVQEATRRPIDLAEQLPPGVRVADVRLDAGTELVLSARLA
;
A
#
# COMPACT_ATOMS: atom_id res chain seq x y z
N MET A 1 -7.30 14.64 8.04
CA MET A 1 -6.64 14.60 9.36
C MET A 1 -6.19 13.16 9.54
N SER A 2 -4.89 12.90 9.47
CA SER A 2 -4.35 11.55 9.58
C SER A 2 -4.68 10.97 10.96
N ALA A 3 -5.15 9.73 10.99
CA ALA A 3 -5.47 8.99 12.21
C ALA A 3 -4.24 8.36 12.88
N TYR A 4 -3.05 8.94 12.63
CA TYR A 4 -1.79 8.45 13.18
C TYR A 4 -1.36 9.34 14.34
N PRO A 5 -0.81 8.76 15.43
CA PRO A 5 -0.23 9.54 16.52
C PRO A 5 0.88 10.46 15.99
N ASP A 6 1.06 11.58 16.66
CA ASP A 6 2.14 12.53 16.36
C ASP A 6 3.53 11.87 16.54
N TYR A 7 3.65 10.83 17.36
CA TYR A 7 4.85 10.00 17.49
C TYR A 7 4.52 8.55 17.89
N LEU A 8 5.43 7.61 17.61
CA LEU A 8 5.32 6.22 18.08
C LEU A 8 5.81 6.12 19.53
N PRO A 9 4.97 5.83 20.54
CA PRO A 9 5.38 5.77 21.94
C PRO A 9 6.11 4.45 22.22
N LEU A 10 7.44 4.45 22.34
CA LEU A 10 8.29 3.27 22.58
C LEU A 10 8.27 2.78 24.04
N GLY A 11 7.39 3.35 24.87
CA GLY A 11 7.25 3.01 26.27
C GLY A 11 8.23 3.75 27.20
N PRO A 12 8.19 3.44 28.51
CA PRO A 12 8.94 4.15 29.53
C PRO A 12 10.44 3.83 29.51
N GLY A 13 11.22 4.70 30.13
CA GLY A 13 12.66 4.49 30.38
C GLY A 13 13.55 5.32 29.46
N PRO A 14 14.89 5.15 29.55
CA PRO A 14 15.79 5.90 28.68
C PRO A 14 15.60 5.49 27.22
N ARG A 15 16.09 6.36 26.33
CA ARG A 15 16.11 6.09 24.88
C ARG A 15 16.85 4.79 24.58
N PRO A 16 16.42 4.03 23.55
CA PRO A 16 17.11 2.81 23.15
C PRO A 16 18.56 3.10 22.80
N ILE A 17 19.49 2.33 23.39
CA ILE A 17 20.93 2.48 23.17
C ILE A 17 21.46 1.55 22.07
N ASP A 18 20.65 0.57 21.66
CA ASP A 18 20.93 -0.35 20.57
C ASP A 18 19.65 -0.73 19.81
N GLY A 19 19.82 -1.33 18.64
CA GLY A 19 18.69 -1.72 17.79
C GLY A 19 17.84 -2.86 18.37
N ALA A 20 18.40 -3.68 19.25
CA ALA A 20 17.65 -4.79 19.85
C ALA A 20 16.62 -4.26 20.87
N ASP A 21 16.99 -3.27 21.70
CA ASP A 21 16.07 -2.57 22.59
C ASP A 21 14.98 -1.83 21.80
N LEU A 22 15.37 -1.11 20.74
CA LEU A 22 14.40 -0.41 19.88
C LEU A 22 13.37 -1.39 19.27
N LEU A 23 13.82 -2.51 18.72
CA LEU A 23 12.92 -3.51 18.13
C LEU A 23 12.04 -4.20 19.17
N ALA A 24 12.57 -4.46 20.37
CA ALA A 24 11.77 -5.00 21.47
C ALA A 24 10.62 -4.06 21.84
N ARG A 25 10.89 -2.75 21.91
CA ARG A 25 9.89 -1.72 22.20
C ARG A 25 8.88 -1.56 21.07
N VAL A 26 9.32 -1.50 19.81
CA VAL A 26 8.41 -1.46 18.66
C VAL A 26 7.48 -2.68 18.66
N ARG A 27 7.99 -3.87 18.98
CA ARG A 27 7.17 -5.08 19.10
C ARG A 27 6.16 -5.01 20.25
N ALA A 28 6.56 -4.48 21.41
CA ALA A 28 5.65 -4.29 22.53
C ALA A 28 4.50 -3.35 22.16
N VAL A 29 4.81 -2.21 21.53
CA VAL A 29 3.81 -1.25 21.05
C VAL A 29 2.92 -1.88 20.00
N ALA A 30 3.50 -2.65 19.08
CA ALA A 30 2.75 -3.36 18.05
C ALA A 30 1.71 -4.32 18.63
N GLY A 31 2.09 -5.08 19.66
CA GLY A 31 1.20 -6.01 20.35
C GLY A 31 0.14 -5.32 21.21
N ASP A 32 0.55 -4.34 22.03
CA ASP A 32 -0.34 -3.65 22.97
C ASP A 32 -1.41 -2.81 22.26
N GLN A 33 -1.04 -2.21 21.12
CA GLN A 33 -1.92 -1.31 20.37
C GLN A 33 -2.71 -2.02 19.27
N GLY A 34 -2.53 -3.34 19.12
CA GLY A 34 -3.11 -4.09 18.02
C GLY A 34 -2.74 -3.50 16.66
N LEU A 35 -1.58 -2.84 16.55
CA LEU A 35 -1.08 -2.36 15.26
C LEU A 35 -1.08 -3.58 14.33
N GLY A 36 -1.48 -3.37 13.08
CA GLY A 36 -1.63 -4.45 12.11
C GLY A 36 -3.00 -5.13 12.09
N GLY A 37 -3.78 -5.20 13.18
CA GLY A 37 -5.12 -5.83 13.15
C GLY A 37 -5.11 -7.22 12.48
N ALA A 38 -5.74 -7.34 11.30
CA ALA A 38 -5.71 -8.57 10.47
C ALA A 38 -4.29 -8.99 9.99
N LEU A 39 -3.31 -8.11 10.13
CA LEU A 39 -1.89 -8.28 9.76
C LEU A 39 -0.97 -8.60 10.95
N ALA A 40 -1.49 -8.73 12.18
CA ALA A 40 -0.67 -8.90 13.38
C ALA A 40 0.33 -10.08 13.25
N ALA A 41 -0.13 -11.24 12.75
CA ALA A 41 0.73 -12.40 12.53
C ALA A 41 1.82 -12.16 11.48
N GLY A 42 1.55 -11.36 10.45
CA GLY A 42 2.55 -10.96 9.47
C GLY A 42 3.56 -9.99 10.06
N MET A 43 3.11 -9.06 10.90
CA MET A 43 3.97 -8.05 11.50
C MET A 43 4.96 -8.62 12.50
N ASP A 44 4.59 -9.63 13.29
CA ASP A 44 5.54 -10.33 14.16
C ASP A 44 6.69 -10.97 13.38
N ALA A 45 6.38 -11.59 12.23
CA ALA A 45 7.38 -12.17 11.35
C ALA A 45 8.32 -11.10 10.75
N VAL A 46 7.76 -9.96 10.32
CA VAL A 46 8.54 -8.82 9.81
C VAL A 46 9.49 -8.31 10.90
N LEU A 47 8.96 -8.01 12.09
CA LEU A 47 9.77 -7.48 13.20
C LEU A 47 10.85 -8.46 13.67
N ALA A 48 10.66 -9.77 13.48
CA ALA A 48 11.68 -10.78 13.76
C ALA A 48 12.81 -10.79 12.72
N GLY A 49 12.52 -10.46 11.46
CA GLY A 49 13.51 -10.30 10.39
C GLY A 49 14.19 -8.92 10.36
N THR A 50 13.62 -7.93 11.04
CA THR A 50 14.15 -6.57 11.04
C THR A 50 15.47 -6.46 11.80
N THR A 51 16.45 -5.77 11.21
CA THR A 51 17.71 -5.40 11.86
C THR A 51 17.83 -3.88 11.93
N VAL A 52 18.21 -3.35 13.09
CA VAL A 52 18.46 -1.91 13.28
C VAL A 52 19.84 -1.71 13.90
N ILE A 53 20.57 -0.70 13.40
CA ILE A 53 21.87 -0.27 13.94
C ILE A 53 21.73 1.19 14.36
N LEU A 54 22.00 1.48 15.62
CA LEU A 54 22.02 2.83 16.20
C LEU A 54 23.45 3.32 16.39
N ASP A 55 23.65 4.62 16.20
CA ASP A 55 24.85 5.35 16.59
C ASP A 55 24.43 6.64 17.31
N GLY A 56 24.43 6.62 18.64
CA GLY A 56 23.89 7.71 19.44
C GLY A 56 22.40 7.94 19.16
N ASP A 57 22.08 9.13 18.63
CA ASP A 57 20.72 9.53 18.28
C ASP A 57 20.32 9.13 16.84
N ASP A 58 21.28 8.63 16.05
CA ASP A 58 21.07 8.31 14.64
C ASP A 58 20.79 6.83 14.42
N VAL A 59 19.96 6.53 13.43
CA VAL A 59 19.72 5.19 12.92
C VAL A 59 20.64 5.00 11.70
N THR A 60 21.78 4.35 11.89
CA THR A 60 22.74 4.12 10.80
C THR A 60 22.13 3.26 9.69
N SER A 61 21.41 2.19 10.07
CA SER A 61 20.69 1.36 9.12
C SER A 61 19.49 0.67 9.74
N ALA A 62 18.37 0.63 9.03
CA ALA A 62 17.21 -0.19 9.35
C ALA A 62 16.87 -1.07 8.13
N VAL A 63 16.98 -2.39 8.29
CA VAL A 63 16.66 -3.37 7.25
C VAL A 63 15.42 -4.13 7.67
N VAL A 64 14.34 -3.99 6.91
CA VAL A 64 13.06 -4.67 7.12
C VAL A 64 12.88 -5.71 6.03
N ASP A 65 12.80 -6.97 6.42
CA ASP A 65 12.48 -8.08 5.52
C ASP A 65 11.06 -8.59 5.82
N ALA A 66 10.17 -8.42 4.85
CA ALA A 66 8.79 -8.88 4.89
C ALA A 66 8.56 -10.11 3.99
N THR A 67 9.62 -10.77 3.53
CA THR A 67 9.53 -11.95 2.66
C THR A 67 8.73 -13.07 3.32
N GLY A 68 7.79 -13.64 2.57
CA GLY A 68 6.92 -14.72 3.02
C GLY A 68 5.71 -14.26 3.85
N VAL A 69 5.55 -12.97 4.12
CA VAL A 69 4.35 -12.44 4.79
C VAL A 69 3.13 -12.61 3.90
N VAL A 70 2.02 -13.04 4.50
CA VAL A 70 0.73 -13.21 3.84
C VAL A 70 -0.25 -12.17 4.35
N ILE A 71 -0.78 -11.38 3.42
CA ILE A 71 -1.84 -10.39 3.63
C ILE A 71 -3.14 -10.97 3.05
N PRO A 72 -4.07 -11.43 3.90
CA PRO A 72 -5.32 -12.02 3.43
C PRO A 72 -6.24 -10.95 2.82
N GLU A 73 -7.14 -11.36 1.93
CA GLU A 73 -8.13 -10.45 1.30
C GLU A 73 -9.01 -9.73 2.33
N SER A 74 -9.32 -10.41 3.45
CA SER A 74 -10.09 -9.85 4.56
C SER A 74 -9.45 -8.62 5.21
N ALA A 75 -8.13 -8.44 5.08
CA ALA A 75 -7.43 -7.26 5.59
C ALA A 75 -7.81 -5.97 4.84
N PHE A 76 -8.32 -6.08 3.60
CA PHE A 76 -8.71 -4.92 2.79
C PHE A 76 -10.20 -4.59 2.89
N THR A 77 -11.03 -5.57 3.24
CA THR A 77 -12.49 -5.42 3.35
C THR A 77 -12.96 -5.12 4.76
N SER A 78 -12.12 -5.40 5.75
CA SER A 78 -12.36 -4.96 7.12
C SER A 78 -12.21 -3.45 7.12
N ALA A 79 -13.33 -2.71 7.26
CA ALA A 79 -13.25 -1.35 7.74
C ALA A 79 -12.36 -1.40 8.97
N ALA A 80 -11.28 -0.61 9.01
CA ALA A 80 -10.42 -0.55 10.17
C ALA A 80 -11.34 -0.28 11.38
N THR A 81 -11.66 -1.32 12.13
CA THR A 81 -12.29 -1.19 13.44
C THR A 81 -11.16 -0.68 14.29
N ALA A 82 -10.93 0.62 14.17
CA ALA A 82 -10.13 1.37 15.10
C ALA A 82 -10.89 1.36 16.43
N ASP A 83 -10.84 0.23 17.12
CA ASP A 83 -10.40 0.25 18.51
C ASP A 83 -8.87 0.40 18.47
N ALA A 84 -8.38 1.43 17.77
CA ALA A 84 -7.10 2.00 18.12
C ALA A 84 -7.39 2.62 19.48
N ALA A 85 -6.89 1.99 20.55
CA ALA A 85 -6.82 2.66 21.84
C ALA A 85 -6.29 4.08 21.56
N ASP A 86 -6.98 5.10 22.07
CA ASP A 86 -6.77 6.52 21.78
C ASP A 86 -5.27 6.88 21.74
N LEU A 87 -4.66 6.82 20.54
CA LEU A 87 -3.33 7.35 20.22
C LEU A 87 -3.35 8.89 20.20
N THR A 88 -4.46 9.47 20.64
CA THR A 88 -4.77 10.90 20.76
C THR A 88 -4.49 11.43 22.16
N ASP A 89 -4.40 10.58 23.19
CA ASP A 89 -3.98 10.97 24.55
C ASP A 89 -2.48 10.67 24.76
N LEU A 90 -1.66 11.23 23.88
CA LEU A 90 -0.20 11.13 24.02
C LEU A 90 0.26 12.06 25.16
N PRO A 91 1.13 11.59 26.07
CA PRO A 91 1.67 12.44 27.12
C PRO A 91 2.37 13.69 26.56
N ALA A 92 2.31 14.79 27.31
CA ALA A 92 2.90 16.05 26.89
C ALA A 92 4.41 15.92 26.65
N VAL A 93 4.90 16.47 25.54
CA VAL A 93 6.32 16.48 25.19
C VAL A 93 7.08 17.44 26.10
N VAL A 94 8.16 16.97 26.73
CA VAL A 94 9.05 17.77 27.61
C VAL A 94 10.47 17.90 27.08
N GLY A 95 10.87 17.03 26.14
CA GLY A 95 12.17 17.07 25.49
C GLY A 95 12.09 16.54 24.06
N GLU A 96 12.96 17.08 23.21
CA GLU A 96 13.09 16.66 21.82
C GLU A 96 14.57 16.56 21.45
N THR A 97 14.95 15.46 20.81
CA THR A 97 16.32 15.29 20.29
C THR A 97 16.26 14.86 18.83
N ARG A 98 17.03 15.51 17.96
CA ARG A 98 17.08 15.19 16.53
C ARG A 98 18.00 14.02 16.28
N GLY A 99 17.61 13.18 15.34
CA GLY A 99 18.43 12.14 14.74
C GLY A 99 18.13 11.99 13.25
N THR A 100 18.87 11.11 12.59
CA THR A 100 18.69 10.81 11.17
C THR A 100 18.73 9.30 10.96
N MET A 101 17.80 8.78 10.16
CA MET A 101 17.93 7.45 9.59
C MET A 101 18.67 7.54 8.25
N HIS A 102 19.95 7.16 8.26
CA HIS A 102 20.82 7.28 7.09
C HIS A 102 20.44 6.31 5.98
N LEU A 103 20.03 5.09 6.34
CA LEU A 103 19.60 4.07 5.38
C LEU A 103 18.45 3.24 5.94
N GLY A 104 17.28 3.35 5.34
CA GLY A 104 16.17 2.42 5.53
C GLY A 104 15.97 1.57 4.29
N THR A 105 15.94 0.26 4.43
CA THR A 105 15.62 -0.67 3.34
C THR A 105 14.43 -1.53 3.72
N PHE A 106 13.47 -1.67 2.82
CA PHE A 106 12.34 -2.58 2.95
C PHE A 106 12.36 -3.55 1.77
N GLN A 107 12.35 -4.85 2.05
CA GLN A 107 12.40 -5.90 1.04
C GLN A 107 11.31 -6.94 1.28
N ALA A 108 10.76 -7.47 0.20
CA ALA A 108 9.74 -8.49 0.21
C ALA A 108 9.81 -9.31 -1.08
N HIS A 109 10.28 -10.56 -1.01
CA HIS A 109 10.50 -11.39 -2.21
C HIS A 109 9.99 -12.83 -2.06
N PRO A 110 8.69 -13.10 -2.23
CA PRO A 110 7.59 -12.14 -2.31
C PRO A 110 6.86 -12.00 -0.96
N ILE A 111 6.05 -10.94 -0.84
CA ILE A 111 4.87 -10.95 0.04
C ILE A 111 3.68 -11.53 -0.74
N THR A 112 2.71 -12.15 -0.07
CA THR A 112 1.48 -12.63 -0.73
C THR A 112 0.32 -11.72 -0.36
N VAL A 113 -0.28 -11.05 -1.34
CA VAL A 113 -1.42 -10.14 -1.14
C VAL A 113 -2.64 -10.68 -1.87
N ALA A 114 -3.67 -11.11 -1.14
CA ALA A 114 -4.87 -11.73 -1.73
C ALA A 114 -4.53 -12.85 -2.76
N ASP A 115 -3.61 -13.73 -2.37
CA ASP A 115 -3.02 -14.81 -3.17
C ASP A 115 -2.20 -14.36 -4.40
N VAL A 116 -1.85 -13.09 -4.49
CA VAL A 116 -0.93 -12.56 -5.52
C VAL A 116 0.46 -12.40 -4.91
N PRO A 117 1.51 -13.04 -5.44
CA PRO A 117 2.86 -12.74 -5.03
C PRO A 117 3.24 -11.35 -5.53
N VAL A 118 3.63 -10.49 -4.59
CA VAL A 118 4.07 -9.12 -4.85
C VAL A 118 5.50 -8.99 -4.31
N GLU A 119 6.39 -8.50 -5.15
CA GLU A 119 7.74 -8.14 -4.78
C GLU A 119 7.79 -6.64 -4.47
N ILE A 120 8.45 -6.27 -3.37
CA ILE A 120 8.65 -4.87 -2.98
C ILE A 120 10.12 -4.68 -2.63
N ASP A 121 10.73 -3.68 -3.26
CA ASP A 121 12.04 -3.15 -2.92
C ASP A 121 11.89 -1.66 -2.67
N ALA A 122 12.18 -1.21 -1.45
CA ALA A 122 12.22 0.21 -1.14
C ALA A 122 13.51 0.56 -0.41
N GLU A 123 14.08 1.71 -0.75
CA GLU A 123 15.21 2.31 -0.05
C GLU A 123 14.89 3.78 0.21
N VAL A 124 15.20 4.23 1.42
CA VAL A 124 15.14 5.64 1.82
C VAL A 124 16.47 6.01 2.48
N ARG A 125 16.95 7.23 2.21
CA ARG A 125 18.20 7.77 2.73
C ARG A 125 17.97 9.11 3.41
N ASP A 126 18.68 9.27 4.51
CA ASP A 126 18.74 10.50 5.31
C ASP A 126 17.36 11.01 5.76
N LEU A 127 16.48 10.09 6.19
CA LEU A 127 15.17 10.44 6.74
C LEU A 127 15.36 11.11 8.12
N PRO A 128 14.98 12.39 8.30
CA PRO A 128 15.13 13.04 9.58
C PRO A 128 14.15 12.45 10.59
N LEU A 129 14.61 12.20 11.81
CA LEU A 129 13.84 11.66 12.92
C LEU A 129 13.90 12.60 14.12
N ARG A 130 12.88 12.51 14.96
CA ARG A 130 12.81 13.17 16.26
C ARG A 130 12.53 12.15 17.35
N TRP A 131 13.43 12.08 18.32
CA TRP A 131 13.20 11.41 19.59
C TRP A 131 12.42 12.35 20.49
N ILE A 132 11.37 11.81 21.11
CA ILE A 132 10.46 12.52 22.00
C ILE A 132 10.69 12.01 23.41
N ASP A 133 10.93 12.90 24.37
CA ASP A 133 10.87 12.60 25.79
C ASP A 133 9.56 13.21 26.32
N ALA A 134 8.69 12.37 26.86
CA ALA A 134 7.37 12.77 27.33
C ALA A 134 7.34 12.93 28.86
N ALA A 135 6.37 13.70 29.36
CA ALA A 135 6.29 14.13 30.77
C ALA A 135 6.15 12.98 31.77
N ASP A 136 5.60 11.85 31.33
CA ASP A 136 5.44 10.62 32.11
C ASP A 136 6.68 9.70 32.08
N GLY A 137 7.74 10.12 31.38
CA GLY A 137 8.96 9.34 31.17
C GLY A 137 8.88 8.35 30.00
N THR A 138 7.83 8.43 29.17
CA THR A 138 7.74 7.71 27.90
C THR A 138 8.70 8.30 26.87
N VAL A 139 9.42 7.44 26.16
CA VAL A 139 10.20 7.83 24.97
C VAL A 139 9.40 7.52 23.73
N GLY A 140 9.45 8.42 22.75
CA GLY A 140 8.84 8.25 21.45
C GLY A 140 9.80 8.49 20.30
N VAL A 141 9.40 8.07 19.10
CA VAL A 141 10.09 8.40 17.86
C VAL A 141 9.09 8.87 16.80
N GLU A 142 9.46 9.91 16.08
CA GLU A 142 8.66 10.51 15.01
C GLU A 142 9.53 10.74 13.77
N PRO A 143 9.09 10.29 12.58
CA PRO A 143 9.70 10.72 11.34
C PRO A 143 9.31 12.18 11.04
N LEU A 144 10.31 13.04 10.85
CA LEU A 144 10.08 14.44 10.51
C LEU A 144 9.92 14.60 8.99
N PRO A 145 9.07 15.53 8.53
CA PRO A 145 8.98 15.88 7.14
C PRO A 145 10.34 16.35 6.57
N PRO A 146 10.74 15.90 5.37
CA PRO A 146 11.88 16.42 4.63
C PRO A 146 11.81 17.94 4.45
N THR A 147 12.98 18.59 4.48
CA THR A 147 13.12 20.02 4.21
C THR A 147 14.08 20.25 3.05
N ALA A 148 14.11 21.45 2.47
CA ALA A 148 15.09 21.77 1.42
C ALA A 148 16.55 21.65 1.90
N GLU A 149 16.79 21.82 3.21
CA GLU A 149 18.10 21.70 3.83
C GLU A 149 18.46 20.24 4.16
N HIS A 150 17.46 19.38 4.33
CA HIS A 150 17.61 17.96 4.65
C HIS A 150 16.69 17.16 3.70
N PRO A 151 17.09 17.01 2.42
CA PRO A 151 16.29 16.28 1.44
C PRO A 151 16.35 14.79 1.71
N VAL A 152 15.23 14.10 1.43
CA VAL A 152 15.15 12.64 1.54
C VAL A 152 15.20 12.06 0.14
N THR A 153 16.12 11.13 -0.07
CA THR A 153 16.27 10.44 -1.36
C THR A 153 15.95 8.96 -1.22
N GLY A 154 15.61 8.30 -2.31
CA GLY A 154 15.21 6.91 -2.25
C GLY A 154 14.55 6.41 -3.52
N HIS A 155 14.17 5.15 -3.50
CA HIS A 155 13.42 4.51 -4.56
C HIS A 155 12.46 3.47 -4.00
N LEU A 156 11.41 3.20 -4.76
CA LEU A 156 10.43 2.15 -4.51
C LEU A 156 10.22 1.41 -5.81
N ARG A 157 10.21 0.08 -5.76
CA ARG A 157 9.80 -0.80 -6.84
C ARG A 157 8.81 -1.79 -6.27
N VAL A 158 7.66 -1.90 -6.92
CA VAL A 158 6.65 -2.91 -6.63
C VAL A 158 6.42 -3.70 -7.92
N SER A 159 6.56 -5.02 -7.88
CA SER A 159 6.28 -5.89 -9.02
C SER A 159 5.35 -7.04 -8.65
N ALA A 160 4.52 -7.46 -9.59
CA ALA A 160 3.70 -8.65 -9.44
C ALA A 160 3.54 -9.37 -10.80
N PRO A 161 3.51 -10.71 -10.83
CA PRO A 161 3.28 -11.44 -12.05
C PRO A 161 1.92 -11.08 -12.64
N LYS A 162 1.92 -10.60 -13.89
CA LYS A 162 0.68 -10.15 -14.55
C LYS A 162 -0.36 -11.26 -14.57
N ALA A 163 0.05 -12.50 -14.82
CA ALA A 163 -0.84 -13.65 -14.80
C ALA A 163 -1.52 -13.82 -13.43
N ALA A 164 -0.78 -13.70 -12.33
CA ALA A 164 -1.34 -13.84 -10.98
C ALA A 164 -2.33 -12.72 -10.64
N VAL A 165 -2.01 -11.48 -11.04
CA VAL A 165 -2.93 -10.34 -10.88
C VAL A 165 -4.21 -10.55 -11.68
N LEU A 166 -4.11 -10.99 -12.94
CA LEU A 166 -5.27 -11.26 -13.79
C LEU A 166 -6.12 -12.42 -13.26
N ASP A 167 -5.48 -13.46 -12.70
CA ASP A 167 -6.19 -14.56 -12.05
C ASP A 167 -6.94 -14.09 -10.80
N ALA A 168 -6.34 -13.22 -9.99
CA ALA A 168 -7.02 -12.61 -8.84
C ALA A 168 -8.23 -11.77 -9.27
N VAL A 169 -8.07 -10.91 -10.28
CA VAL A 169 -9.18 -10.15 -10.87
C VAL A 169 -10.28 -11.08 -11.38
N ARG A 170 -9.93 -12.19 -12.02
CA ARG A 170 -10.89 -13.19 -12.51
C ARG A 170 -11.64 -13.85 -11.35
N ARG A 171 -10.98 -14.18 -10.24
CA ARG A 171 -11.63 -14.75 -9.04
C ARG A 171 -12.66 -13.77 -8.46
N VAL A 172 -12.26 -12.52 -8.24
CA VAL A 172 -13.15 -11.46 -7.72
C VAL A 172 -14.34 -11.24 -8.67
N ALA A 173 -14.09 -11.10 -9.97
CA ALA A 173 -15.15 -10.93 -10.96
C ALA A 173 -16.12 -12.12 -11.00
N THR A 174 -15.61 -13.34 -10.86
CA THR A 174 -16.44 -14.56 -10.81
C THR A 174 -17.34 -14.55 -9.59
N ALA A 175 -16.81 -14.22 -8.41
CA ALA A 175 -17.58 -14.15 -7.16
C ALA A 175 -18.70 -13.10 -7.25
N VAL A 176 -18.36 -11.87 -7.65
CA VAL A 176 -19.32 -10.76 -7.80
C VAL A 176 -20.42 -11.08 -8.82
N LEU A 177 -20.07 -11.70 -9.95
CA LEU A 177 -21.07 -12.08 -10.96
C LEU A 177 -21.98 -13.22 -10.47
N ALA A 178 -21.44 -14.17 -9.71
CA ALA A 178 -22.20 -15.29 -9.16
C ALA A 178 -23.28 -14.82 -8.19
N GLU A 179 -23.01 -13.80 -7.37
CA GLU A 179 -24.01 -13.16 -6.49
C GLU A 179 -25.22 -12.60 -7.28
N GLN A 180 -25.02 -12.24 -8.55
CA GLN A 180 -26.05 -11.74 -9.45
C GLN A 180 -26.67 -12.85 -10.32
N GLY A 181 -26.36 -14.12 -10.05
CA GLY A 181 -26.83 -15.27 -10.82
C GLY A 181 -26.21 -15.37 -12.23
N VAL A 182 -25.05 -14.76 -12.45
CA VAL A 182 -24.32 -14.77 -13.71
C VAL A 182 -23.02 -15.57 -13.55
N THR A 183 -22.76 -16.49 -14.48
CA THR A 183 -21.50 -17.24 -14.54
C THR A 183 -20.53 -16.55 -15.50
N LEU A 184 -19.32 -16.28 -15.03
CA LEU A 184 -18.19 -15.90 -15.88
C LEU A 184 -17.60 -17.15 -16.53
N VAL A 185 -17.82 -17.33 -17.84
CA VAL A 185 -17.31 -18.48 -18.60
C VAL A 185 -15.87 -18.25 -19.03
N ARG A 186 -15.56 -17.04 -19.48
CA ARG A 186 -14.23 -16.65 -19.95
C ARG A 186 -14.00 -15.17 -19.66
N LEU A 187 -12.76 -14.82 -19.33
CA LEU A 187 -12.30 -13.45 -19.19
C LEU A 187 -10.90 -13.38 -19.81
N ASP A 188 -10.75 -12.56 -20.84
CA ASP A 188 -9.48 -12.22 -21.45
C ASP A 188 -9.21 -10.76 -21.11
N VAL A 189 -8.03 -10.46 -20.54
CA VAL A 189 -7.62 -9.10 -20.19
C VAL A 189 -6.27 -8.82 -20.81
N GLU A 190 -6.19 -7.70 -21.52
CA GLU A 190 -4.98 -7.15 -22.08
C GLU A 190 -4.64 -5.85 -21.35
N LEU A 191 -3.42 -5.79 -20.82
CA LEU A 191 -2.82 -4.58 -20.26
C LEU A 191 -1.62 -4.23 -21.12
N THR A 192 -1.52 -2.96 -21.53
CA THR A 192 -0.44 -2.47 -22.38
C THR A 192 0.03 -1.12 -21.87
N SER A 193 1.33 -0.96 -21.60
CA SER A 193 1.91 0.34 -21.35
C SER A 193 1.96 1.16 -22.64
N THR A 194 1.35 2.34 -22.64
CA THR A 194 1.32 3.27 -23.77
C THR A 194 2.25 4.47 -23.56
N GLY A 195 2.78 4.62 -22.34
CA GLY A 195 3.79 5.60 -21.97
C GLY A 195 4.36 5.29 -20.59
N PRO A 196 5.30 6.12 -20.09
CA PRO A 196 5.96 5.87 -18.80
C PRO A 196 5.00 5.91 -17.61
N ARG A 197 3.83 6.56 -17.73
CA ARG A 197 2.84 6.70 -16.66
C ARG A 197 1.42 6.34 -17.10
N GLU A 198 1.30 5.59 -18.19
CA GLU A 198 0.01 5.27 -18.80
C GLU A 198 -0.07 3.78 -19.13
N VAL A 199 -1.14 3.14 -18.65
CA VAL A 199 -1.48 1.75 -18.93
C VAL A 199 -2.91 1.71 -19.51
N ARG A 200 -3.04 1.10 -20.67
CA ARG A 200 -4.33 0.84 -21.30
C ARG A 200 -4.80 -0.58 -20.95
N LEU A 201 -6.07 -0.67 -20.57
CA LEU A 201 -6.77 -1.91 -20.28
C LEU A 201 -7.81 -2.17 -21.38
N ARG A 202 -7.84 -3.42 -21.87
CA ARG A 202 -8.96 -3.98 -22.63
C ARG A 202 -9.32 -5.33 -22.04
N ALA A 203 -10.61 -5.59 -21.90
CA ALA A 203 -11.10 -6.86 -21.41
C ALA A 203 -12.29 -7.34 -22.23
N GLU A 204 -12.32 -8.64 -22.49
CA GLU A 204 -13.44 -9.34 -23.10
C GLU A 204 -13.90 -10.45 -22.16
N ALA A 205 -15.20 -10.53 -21.91
CA ALA A 205 -15.78 -11.50 -21.02
C ALA A 205 -16.91 -12.27 -21.72
N LYS A 206 -16.95 -13.59 -21.54
CA LYS A 206 -18.10 -14.41 -21.90
C LYS A 206 -18.89 -14.72 -20.64
N LEU A 207 -20.13 -14.27 -20.63
CA LEU A 207 -21.06 -14.38 -19.50
C LEU A 207 -22.17 -15.37 -19.84
N ARG A 208 -22.68 -16.08 -18.83
CA ARG A 208 -23.80 -17.00 -18.97
C ARG A 208 -24.81 -16.82 -17.83
N ARG A 209 -26.09 -16.81 -18.15
CA ARG A 209 -27.20 -16.84 -17.18
C ARG A 209 -28.21 -17.90 -17.62
N GLY A 210 -28.28 -19.02 -16.89
CA GLY A 210 -29.03 -20.20 -17.33
C GLY A 210 -28.51 -20.71 -18.68
N ILE A 211 -29.40 -20.78 -19.68
CA ILE A 211 -29.05 -21.18 -21.06
C ILE A 211 -28.57 -20.01 -21.94
N LEU A 212 -28.71 -18.77 -21.48
CA LEU A 212 -28.35 -17.59 -22.25
C LEU A 212 -26.86 -17.28 -22.07
N SER A 213 -26.15 -17.08 -23.19
CA SER A 213 -24.76 -16.62 -23.17
C SER A 213 -24.61 -15.30 -23.94
N ALA A 214 -23.69 -14.46 -23.49
CA ALA A 214 -23.42 -13.17 -24.10
C ALA A 214 -21.96 -12.77 -23.88
N SER A 215 -21.47 -11.91 -24.75
CA SER A 215 -20.15 -11.29 -24.59
C SER A 215 -20.29 -9.90 -24.02
N ALA A 216 -19.38 -9.53 -23.12
CA ALA A 216 -19.19 -8.18 -22.62
C ALA A 216 -17.78 -7.72 -22.95
N HIS A 217 -17.60 -6.43 -23.19
CA HIS A 217 -16.30 -5.80 -23.39
C HIS A 217 -16.14 -4.65 -22.40
N ALA A 218 -14.92 -4.46 -21.94
CA ALA A 218 -14.53 -3.31 -21.14
C ALA A 218 -13.22 -2.73 -21.67
N SER A 219 -13.05 -1.43 -21.54
CA SER A 219 -11.76 -0.78 -21.75
C SER A 219 -11.62 0.41 -20.82
N GLY A 220 -10.37 0.84 -20.61
CA GLY A 220 -10.06 2.03 -19.85
C GLY A 220 -8.57 2.36 -19.95
N THR A 221 -8.24 3.56 -19.52
CA THR A 221 -6.86 4.05 -19.45
C THR A 221 -6.58 4.48 -18.02
N ALA A 222 -5.51 3.95 -17.43
CA ALA A 222 -5.00 4.38 -16.13
C ALA A 222 -3.76 5.25 -16.34
N THR A 223 -3.77 6.45 -15.77
CA THR A 223 -2.67 7.43 -15.87
C THR A 223 -2.26 7.91 -14.49
N VAL A 224 -0.95 8.04 -14.23
CA VAL A 224 -0.41 8.72 -13.06
C VAL A 224 0.17 10.06 -13.47
N ASP A 225 -0.37 11.16 -12.94
CA ASP A 225 0.14 12.50 -13.26
C ASP A 225 1.37 12.89 -12.40
N SER A 226 1.89 14.09 -12.61
CA SER A 226 3.05 14.61 -11.86
C SER A 226 2.74 14.94 -10.40
N ALA A 227 1.47 15.05 -10.03
CA ALA A 227 1.04 15.23 -8.65
C ALA A 227 0.81 13.88 -7.94
N LEU A 228 1.22 12.76 -8.57
CA LEU A 228 1.01 11.39 -8.09
C LEU A 228 -0.47 11.02 -7.98
N VAL A 229 -1.31 11.63 -8.81
CA VAL A 229 -2.72 11.29 -8.83
C VAL A 229 -2.97 10.23 -9.90
N LEU A 230 -3.43 9.06 -9.45
CA LEU A 230 -3.89 8.00 -10.34
C LEU A 230 -5.32 8.33 -10.81
N ARG A 231 -5.48 8.45 -12.13
CA ARG A 231 -6.75 8.75 -12.80
C ARG A 231 -7.11 7.63 -13.75
N PHE A 232 -8.40 7.31 -13.78
CA PHE A 232 -8.98 6.41 -14.77
C PHE A 232 -9.77 7.24 -15.79
N SER A 233 -9.52 7.01 -17.07
CA SER A 233 -10.17 7.70 -18.18
C SER A 233 -10.58 6.70 -19.26
N ASP A 234 -11.37 7.16 -20.24
CA ASP A 234 -11.85 6.36 -21.37
C ASP A 234 -12.56 5.05 -20.97
N VAL A 235 -13.17 5.04 -19.78
CA VAL A 235 -13.78 3.84 -19.22
C VAL A 235 -15.07 3.53 -19.98
N SER A 236 -15.05 2.42 -20.72
CA SER A 236 -16.22 1.91 -21.42
C SER A 236 -16.52 0.48 -20.99
N LEU A 237 -17.81 0.17 -20.88
CA LEU A 237 -18.32 -1.15 -20.53
C LEU A 237 -19.57 -1.39 -21.36
N GLY A 238 -19.62 -2.48 -22.12
CA GLY A 238 -20.71 -2.74 -23.05
C GLY A 238 -20.91 -4.21 -23.35
N SER A 239 -22.07 -4.52 -23.94
CA SER A 239 -22.40 -5.83 -24.50
C SER A 239 -23.26 -5.63 -25.73
N ALA A 240 -23.08 -6.49 -26.74
CA ALA A 240 -23.96 -6.53 -27.90
C ALA A 240 -25.32 -7.20 -27.59
N ASN A 241 -25.45 -7.88 -26.44
CA ASN A 241 -26.71 -8.49 -26.01
C ASN A 241 -27.51 -7.48 -25.15
N PRO A 242 -28.75 -7.13 -25.51
CA PRO A 242 -29.53 -6.09 -24.83
C PRO A 242 -29.85 -6.43 -23.36
N ILE A 243 -30.01 -7.71 -23.00
CA ILE A 243 -30.26 -8.13 -21.61
C ILE A 243 -29.02 -7.89 -20.76
N VAL A 244 -27.85 -8.29 -21.26
CA VAL A 244 -26.57 -8.07 -20.56
C VAL A 244 -26.21 -6.59 -20.56
N ALA A 245 -26.48 -5.86 -21.64
CA ALA A 245 -26.30 -4.41 -21.68
C ALA A 245 -27.12 -3.70 -20.58
N GLY A 246 -28.34 -4.16 -20.31
CA GLY A 246 -29.16 -3.65 -19.20
C GLY A 246 -28.55 -3.90 -17.82
N LEU A 247 -28.01 -5.09 -17.56
CA LEU A 247 -27.29 -5.40 -16.32
C LEU A 247 -26.00 -4.57 -16.17
N LEU A 248 -25.24 -4.46 -17.27
CA LEU A 248 -24.01 -3.67 -17.32
C LEU A 248 -24.28 -2.17 -17.17
N ALA A 249 -25.49 -1.67 -17.47
CA ALA A 249 -25.82 -0.26 -17.26
C ALA A 249 -25.75 0.13 -15.77
N VAL A 250 -26.19 -0.76 -14.87
CA VAL A 250 -26.07 -0.56 -13.41
C VAL A 250 -24.61 -0.63 -12.98
N ALA A 251 -23.86 -1.62 -13.47
CA ALA A 251 -22.43 -1.75 -13.19
C ALA A 251 -21.63 -0.54 -13.71
N ARG A 252 -21.99 -0.01 -14.88
CA ARG A 252 -21.37 1.16 -15.49
C ARG A 252 -21.47 2.38 -14.58
N SER A 253 -22.61 2.61 -13.93
CA SER A 253 -22.76 3.72 -12.98
C SER A 253 -21.80 3.58 -11.80
N ARG A 254 -21.69 2.39 -11.22
CA ARG A 254 -20.76 2.12 -10.10
C ARG A 254 -19.30 2.23 -10.52
N VAL A 255 -18.95 1.70 -11.68
CA VAL A 255 -17.60 1.81 -12.24
C VAL A 255 -17.26 3.28 -12.50
N GLN A 256 -18.18 4.06 -13.08
CA GLN A 256 -17.96 5.50 -13.29
C GLN A 256 -17.83 6.26 -11.97
N GLU A 257 -18.60 5.90 -10.95
CA GLU A 257 -18.49 6.52 -9.62
C GLU A 257 -17.14 6.19 -8.96
N ALA A 258 -16.72 4.93 -9.00
CA ALA A 258 -15.44 4.48 -8.46
C ALA A 258 -14.24 5.07 -9.22
N THR A 259 -14.36 5.26 -10.54
CA THR A 259 -13.29 5.80 -11.40
C THR A 259 -13.27 7.32 -11.48
N ARG A 260 -14.33 8.01 -11.01
CA ARG A 260 -14.39 9.48 -10.94
C ARG A 260 -13.52 10.07 -9.86
N ARG A 261 -13.30 9.34 -8.76
CA ARG A 261 -12.48 9.84 -7.65
C ARG A 261 -11.00 9.61 -8.01
N PRO A 262 -10.21 10.68 -8.18
CA PRO A 262 -8.77 10.50 -8.28
C PRO A 262 -8.25 9.80 -7.03
N ILE A 263 -7.32 8.85 -7.21
CA ILE A 263 -6.62 8.25 -6.08
C ILE A 263 -5.34 9.07 -5.90
N ASP A 264 -5.27 9.81 -4.80
CA ASP A 264 -4.08 10.55 -4.43
C ASP A 264 -3.05 9.58 -3.83
N LEU A 265 -2.02 9.25 -4.62
CA LEU A 265 -0.93 8.40 -4.14
C LEU A 265 -0.01 9.17 -3.18
N ALA A 266 -0.05 10.51 -3.18
CA ALA A 266 0.75 11.33 -2.26
C ALA A 266 0.19 11.28 -0.83
N GLU A 267 -1.12 11.13 -0.65
CA GLU A 267 -1.73 10.92 0.68
C GLU A 267 -1.26 9.61 1.35
N GLN A 268 -0.76 8.65 0.55
CA GLN A 268 -0.22 7.38 1.04
C GLN A 268 1.28 7.48 1.38
N LEU A 269 1.92 8.62 1.11
CA LEU A 269 3.32 8.85 1.46
C LEU A 269 3.43 9.44 2.87
N PRO A 270 4.53 9.15 3.59
CA PRO A 270 4.82 9.86 4.82
C PRO A 270 4.85 11.38 4.58
N PRO A 271 4.34 12.20 5.53
CA PRO A 271 4.32 13.65 5.39
C PRO A 271 5.64 14.24 4.93
N GLY A 272 5.59 15.05 3.86
CA GLY A 272 6.73 15.75 3.29
C GLY A 272 7.65 14.94 2.37
N VAL A 273 7.48 13.61 2.27
CA VAL A 273 8.17 12.80 1.26
C VAL A 273 7.63 13.17 -0.13
N ARG A 274 8.54 13.54 -1.04
CA ARG A 274 8.19 13.91 -2.42
C ARG A 274 8.70 12.86 -3.39
N VAL A 275 7.88 12.53 -4.38
CA VAL A 275 8.26 11.65 -5.48
C VAL A 275 8.64 12.50 -6.68
N ALA A 276 9.86 12.29 -7.18
CA ALA A 276 10.41 12.96 -8.36
C ALA A 276 9.91 12.34 -9.66
N ASP A 277 9.83 11.02 -9.71
CA ASP A 277 9.40 10.28 -10.90
C ASP A 277 8.63 9.03 -10.51
N VAL A 278 7.61 8.70 -11.29
CA VAL A 278 6.85 7.46 -11.22
C VAL A 278 6.82 6.84 -12.60
N ARG A 279 6.96 5.51 -12.65
CA ARG A 279 6.84 4.72 -13.87
C ARG A 279 5.95 3.50 -13.69
N LEU A 280 5.21 3.19 -14.74
CA LEU A 280 4.32 2.03 -14.85
C LEU A 280 4.71 1.19 -16.08
N ASP A 281 5.00 -0.09 -15.85
CA ASP A 281 5.27 -1.06 -16.90
C ASP A 281 4.28 -2.24 -16.79
N ALA A 282 3.68 -2.61 -17.92
CA ALA A 282 2.73 -3.71 -18.04
C ALA A 282 3.21 -4.79 -19.02
N GLY A 283 4.42 -5.31 -18.80
CA GLY A 283 5.02 -6.43 -19.50
C GLY A 283 4.49 -7.80 -19.05
N THR A 284 5.40 -8.76 -18.83
CA THR A 284 5.09 -10.06 -18.19
C THR A 284 4.83 -9.91 -16.70
N GLU A 285 5.48 -8.92 -16.10
CA GLU A 285 5.24 -8.40 -14.75
C GLU A 285 4.50 -7.07 -14.87
N LEU A 286 3.68 -6.75 -13.88
CA LEU A 286 3.22 -5.38 -13.65
C LEU A 286 4.20 -4.73 -12.69
N VAL A 287 4.83 -3.63 -13.11
CA VAL A 287 5.86 -2.94 -12.33
C VAL A 287 5.47 -1.48 -12.11
N LEU A 288 5.43 -1.08 -10.84
CA LEU A 288 5.41 0.31 -10.41
C LEU A 288 6.80 0.66 -9.88
N SER A 289 7.39 1.76 -10.35
CA SER A 289 8.65 2.28 -9.82
C SER A 289 8.51 3.75 -9.48
N ALA A 290 9.02 4.17 -8.34
CA ALA A 290 9.04 5.56 -7.89
C ALA A 290 10.44 5.95 -7.40
N ARG A 291 10.81 7.21 -7.60
CA ARG A 291 12.05 7.80 -7.09
C ARG A 291 11.71 8.99 -6.20
N LEU A 292 12.30 9.05 -5.02
CA LEU A 292 12.14 10.16 -4.07
C LEU A 292 13.14 11.28 -4.35
N ALA A 293 12.80 12.51 -3.98
CA ALA A 293 13.68 13.70 -4.02
C ALA A 293 13.45 14.64 -2.84
#